data_AF-A0A3D0RLE7-F1
#
_entry.id   AF-A0A3D0RLE7-F1
#
_cell.length_a   1.000
_cell.length_b   1.000
_cell.length_c   1.000
_cell.angle_alpha   90.00
_cell.angle_beta   90.00
_cell.angle_gamma   90.00
#
_symmetry.space_group_name_H-M   'P 1'
#
loop_
_entity.id
_entity.type
_entity.pdbx_description
1 polymer ?
#
loop_
_entity_poly.entity_id
_entity_poly.type
_entity_poly.pdbx_seq_one_letter_code
_entity_poly.pdbx_strand_id
1 'polypeptide(L)' 'YGKYVFNRKQMAKYLSRDTIKVIVDAIDEGITLPREIAEHVAAGMKMWAMEMGASHYTHWFQPLTDGTAE' A
#
# COMPACT_ATOMS: atom_id res chain seq x y z
N TYR A 1 16.02 10.18 0.00
CA TYR A 1 14.79 10.37 -0.79
C TYR A 1 13.91 9.12 -0.66
N GLY A 2 12.57 9.25 -0.63
CA GLY A 2 11.64 8.10 -0.58
C GLY A 2 11.69 7.23 0.70
N LYS A 3 12.19 7.78 1.83
CA LYS A 3 12.40 7.03 3.08
C LYS A 3 11.09 6.52 3.68
N TYR A 4 10.06 7.36 3.67
CA TYR A 4 8.74 7.08 4.26
C TYR A 4 7.71 6.72 3.19
N VAL A 5 8.13 5.97 2.17
CA VAL A 5 7.25 5.51 1.08
C VAL A 5 7.35 3.99 0.98
N PHE A 6 6.20 3.32 1.01
CA PHE A 6 6.09 1.88 0.82
C PHE A 6 6.23 1.51 -0.67
N ASN A 7 7.41 1.76 -1.23
CA ASN A 7 7.73 1.54 -2.64
C ASN A 7 8.05 0.05 -2.94
N ARG A 8 8.29 -0.29 -4.21
CA ARG A 8 8.62 -1.68 -4.65
C ARG A 8 9.77 -2.31 -3.87
N LYS A 9 10.79 -1.52 -3.46
CA LYS A 9 11.91 -2.01 -2.65
C LYS A 9 11.48 -2.36 -1.21
N GLN A 10 10.56 -1.61 -0.62
CA GLN A 10 10.00 -1.96 0.68
C GLN A 10 9.04 -3.14 0.56
N MET A 11 8.14 -3.13 -0.43
CA MET A 11 7.24 -4.26 -0.71
C MET A 11 8.01 -5.60 -0.80
N ALA A 12 9.16 -5.62 -1.47
CA ALA A 12 10.06 -6.78 -1.55
C ALA A 12 10.52 -7.37 -0.21
N LYS A 13 10.52 -6.57 0.86
CA LYS A 13 10.94 -6.99 2.20
C LYS A 13 9.78 -7.48 3.06
N TYR A 14 8.59 -6.91 2.89
CA TYR A 14 7.44 -7.14 3.79
C TYR A 14 6.34 -8.01 3.16
N LEU A 15 6.38 -8.26 1.86
CA LEU A 15 5.37 -9.04 1.13
C LEU A 15 5.98 -10.31 0.53
N SER A 16 5.15 -11.34 0.34
CA SER A 16 5.57 -12.55 -0.37
C SER A 16 5.83 -12.25 -1.85
N ARG A 17 6.67 -13.08 -2.50
CA ARG A 17 6.95 -12.97 -3.94
C ARG A 17 5.68 -12.98 -4.79
N ASP A 18 4.73 -13.85 -4.43
CA ASP A 18 3.45 -13.97 -5.14
C ASP A 18 2.60 -12.72 -4.97
N THR A 19 2.54 -12.16 -3.76
CA THR A 19 1.81 -10.91 -3.47
C THR A 19 2.38 -9.73 -4.24
N ILE A 20 3.72 -9.60 -4.29
CA ILE A 20 4.39 -8.54 -5.04
C ILE A 20 4.09 -8.66 -6.52
N LYS A 21 4.12 -9.88 -7.07
CA LYS A 21 3.82 -10.11 -8.47
C LYS A 21 2.41 -9.63 -8.80
N VAL A 22 1.40 -10.05 -8.04
CA VAL A 22 0.01 -9.64 -8.28
C VAL A 22 -0.17 -8.13 -8.15
N ILE A 23 0.48 -7.48 -7.18
CA ILE A 23 0.47 -6.02 -7.02
C ILE A 23 1.10 -5.31 -8.22
N VAL A 24 2.24 -5.81 -8.70
CA VAL A 24 2.94 -5.24 -9.85
C VAL A 24 2.11 -5.38 -11.11
N ASP A 25 1.53 -6.56 -11.35
CA ASP A 25 0.64 -6.82 -12.48
C ASP A 25 -0.59 -5.89 -12.41
N ALA A 26 -1.18 -5.70 -11.23
CA ALA A 26 -2.30 -4.76 -11.03
C ALA A 26 -1.93 -3.30 -11.31
N ILE A 27 -0.72 -2.86 -10.95
CA ILE A 27 -0.24 -1.49 -11.20
C ILE A 27 0.09 -1.29 -12.68
N ASP A 28 0.76 -2.26 -13.31
CA ASP A 28 1.33 -2.11 -14.64
C ASP A 28 0.32 -2.46 -15.75
N GLU A 29 -0.59 -3.41 -15.50
CA GLU A 29 -1.60 -3.88 -16.47
C GLU A 29 -3.03 -3.37 -16.19
N GLY A 30 -3.27 -2.77 -15.02
CA GLY A 30 -4.59 -2.24 -14.64
C GLY A 30 -5.63 -3.32 -14.31
N ILE A 31 -5.19 -4.52 -13.94
CA ILE A 31 -6.07 -5.61 -13.53
C ILE A 31 -6.62 -5.41 -12.11
N THR A 32 -7.79 -5.98 -11.83
CA THR A 32 -8.43 -5.93 -10.51
C THR A 32 -7.61 -6.70 -9.48
N LEU A 33 -7.28 -6.07 -8.36
CA LEU A 33 -6.59 -6.73 -7.25
C LEU A 33 -7.54 -7.73 -6.54
N PRO A 34 -7.16 -9.01 -6.39
CA PRO A 34 -7.95 -9.98 -5.63
C PRO A 34 -8.11 -9.57 -4.17
N ARG A 35 -9.30 -9.78 -3.60
CA ARG A 35 -9.62 -9.42 -2.20
C ARG A 35 -8.67 -10.09 -1.19
N GLU A 36 -8.31 -11.34 -1.43
CA GLU A 36 -7.38 -12.11 -0.58
C GLU A 36 -5.97 -11.51 -0.52
N ILE A 37 -5.52 -10.89 -1.61
CA ILE A 37 -4.22 -10.23 -1.69
C ILE A 37 -4.24 -8.91 -0.90
N ALA A 38 -5.38 -8.23 -0.84
CA ALA A 38 -5.52 -6.97 -0.10
C ALA A 38 -5.19 -7.12 1.39
N GLU A 39 -5.64 -8.20 2.03
CA GLU A 39 -5.34 -8.48 3.44
C GLU A 39 -3.84 -8.71 3.69
N HIS A 40 -3.17 -9.45 2.80
CA HIS A 40 -1.72 -9.67 2.88
C HIS A 40 -0.94 -8.37 2.71
N VAL A 41 -1.37 -7.52 1.78
CA VAL A 41 -0.75 -6.20 1.53
C VAL A 41 -0.96 -5.28 2.73
N ALA A 42 -2.16 -5.25 3.29
CA ALA A 42 -2.47 -4.46 4.48
C ALA A 42 -1.61 -4.88 5.68
N ALA A 43 -1.43 -6.18 5.91
CA ALA A 43 -0.56 -6.70 6.96
C ALA A 43 0.91 -6.26 6.78
N GLY A 44 1.47 -6.44 5.57
CA GLY A 44 2.84 -6.03 5.27
C GLY A 44 3.06 -4.52 5.38
N MET A 45 2.11 -3.73 4.88
CA MET A 45 2.15 -2.27 4.95
C MET A 45 2.06 -1.77 6.40
N LYS A 46 1.20 -2.38 7.22
CA LYS A 46 1.09 -2.07 8.66
C LYS A 46 2.40 -2.33 9.39
N MET A 47 3.03 -3.48 9.17
CA MET A 47 4.31 -3.81 9.82
C MET A 47 5.39 -2.77 9.47
N TRP A 48 5.51 -2.44 8.18
CA TRP A 48 6.44 -1.40 7.73
C TRP A 48 6.13 -0.04 8.35
N ALA A 49 4.86 0.37 8.37
CA ALA A 49 4.45 1.66 8.91
C ALA A 49 4.75 1.75 10.42
N MET A 50 4.51 0.68 11.17
CA MET A 50 4.83 0.60 12.60
C MET A 50 6.35 0.73 12.86
N GLU A 51 7.20 0.09 12.04
CA GLU A 51 8.66 0.27 12.13
C GLU A 51 9.09 1.71 11.85
N MET A 52 8.33 2.45 11.04
CA MET A 52 8.55 3.88 10.78
C MET A 52 7.95 4.79 11.87
N GLY A 53 7.31 4.23 12.91
CA GLY A 53 6.72 4.97 14.03
C GLY A 53 5.27 5.43 13.78
N ALA A 54 4.59 4.93 12.76
CA ALA A 54 3.19 5.27 12.50
C ALA A 54 2.25 4.58 13.52
N SER A 55 1.27 5.34 14.01
CA SER A 55 0.26 4.87 14.97
C SER A 55 -1.17 4.92 14.44
N HIS A 56 -1.39 5.64 13.33
CA HIS A 56 -2.70 5.84 12.72
C HIS A 56 -2.59 5.62 11.21
N TYR A 57 -3.71 5.29 10.58
CA TYR A 57 -3.87 5.28 9.14
C TYR A 57 -5.06 6.16 8.76
N THR A 58 -5.05 6.66 7.53
CA THR A 58 -6.16 7.41 6.96
C THR A 58 -6.25 7.11 5.47
N HIS A 59 -7.45 7.22 4.91
CA HIS A 59 -7.64 7.21 3.48
C HIS A 59 -7.32 8.61 2.96
N TRP A 60 -6.15 8.77 2.35
CA TRP A 60 -5.79 10.03 1.70
C TRP A 60 -6.39 10.08 0.30
N PHE A 61 -7.29 11.03 0.07
CA PHE A 61 -7.90 11.29 -1.23
C PHE A 61 -8.16 12.79 -1.37
N GLN A 62 -8.18 13.29 -2.61
CA GLN A 62 -8.61 14.65 -2.91
C GLN A 62 -10.07 14.61 -3.37
N PRO A 63 -11.04 15.11 -2.58
CA PRO A 63 -12.42 15.16 -3.00
C PRO A 63 -12.61 16.14 -4.18
N LEU A 64 -13.57 15.84 -5.05
CA LEU A 64 -13.97 16.75 -6.15
C LEU A 64 -14.91 17.87 -5.69
N THR A 65 -15.38 17.79 -4.44
CA THR A 65 -16.03 18.90 -3.76
C THR A 65 -14.94 19.81 -3.19
N ASP A 66 -15.04 21.12 -3.39
CA ASP A 66 -14.08 22.16 -2.95
C ASP A 66 -13.99 22.33 -1.41
N GLY A 67 -14.28 21.26 -0.66
CA GLY A 67 -14.21 21.15 0.80
C GLY A 67 -13.18 20.11 1.22
N THR A 68 -12.63 20.26 2.42
CA THR A 68 -11.65 19.32 2.99
C THR A 68 -12.29 17.96 3.28
N ALA A 69 -11.55 16.89 3.00
CA ALA A 69 -11.91 15.55 3.46
C ALA A 69 -11.68 15.49 4.98
N GLU A 70 -12.75 15.67 5.75
CA GLU A 70 -12.78 15.44 7.21
C GLU A 70 -13.29 14.04 7.52
#